data_AF-A0A3D5IUP8-F1
#
_entry.id   AF-A0A3D5IUP8-F1
#
_cell.length_a   1.000
_cell.length_b   1.000
_cell.length_c   1.000
_cell.angle_alpha   90.00
_cell.angle_beta   90.00
_cell.angle_gamma   90.00
#
_symmetry.space_group_name_H-M   'P 1'
#
loop_
_entity.id
_entity.type
_entity.pdbx_description
1 polymer ?
#
loop_
_entity_poly.entity_id
_entity_poly.type
_entity_poly.pdbx_seq_one_letter_code
_entity_poly.pdbx_strand_id
1 'polypeptide(L)'
;KWARETMDRMYKATPDGYCGDEDNGQTSAWYVFSALGFYPVTPAVDQYVMGAPLFKKVTVNLENGNKIVINAPKNSDDNKYIESMKVNGKSYDKNYLKHSELIKGAKINIEMSDSPNKNRGTKKDAFPYSFSNE
;
A
#
# COMPACT_ATOMS: atom_id res chain seq x y z
N LYS A 1 -1.22 5.45 -9.39
CA LYS A 1 -1.40 6.86 -9.86
C LYS A 1 -2.29 7.67 -8.92
N TRP A 2 -3.62 7.50 -8.92
CA TRP A 2 -4.52 8.40 -8.19
C TRP A 2 -4.29 8.48 -6.68
N ALA A 3 -3.98 7.36 -6.01
CA ALA A 3 -3.63 7.41 -4.58
C ALA A 3 -2.43 8.34 -4.29
N ARG A 4 -1.43 8.37 -5.17
CA ARG A 4 -0.27 9.28 -5.06
C ARG A 4 -0.71 10.73 -5.27
N GLU A 5 -1.47 11.00 -6.33
CA GLU A 5 -2.02 12.34 -6.60
C GLU A 5 -2.86 12.88 -5.44
N THR A 6 -3.69 12.04 -4.81
CA THR A 6 -4.49 12.44 -3.65
C THR A 6 -3.59 12.76 -2.45
N MET A 7 -2.63 11.91 -2.12
CA MET A 7 -1.68 12.17 -1.03
C MET A 7 -0.87 13.46 -1.26
N ASP A 8 -0.41 13.69 -2.49
CA ASP A 8 0.48 14.82 -2.80
C ASP A 8 -0.27 16.17 -2.84
N ARG A 9 -1.58 16.16 -3.14
CA ARG A 9 -2.37 17.39 -3.37
C ARG A 9 -3.34 17.75 -2.25
N MET A 10 -3.86 16.75 -1.55
CA MET A 10 -4.99 16.92 -0.61
C MET A 10 -4.56 16.90 0.86
N TYR A 11 -3.27 16.68 1.12
CA TYR A 11 -2.69 16.63 2.46
C TYR A 11 -1.42 17.50 2.49
N LYS A 12 -1.36 18.44 3.43
CA LYS A 12 -0.21 19.32 3.65
C LYS A 12 0.12 19.45 5.13
N ALA A 13 1.38 19.66 5.45
CA ALA A 13 1.83 19.93 6.82
C ALA A 13 1.67 21.42 7.18
N THR A 14 0.47 21.95 6.99
CA THR A 14 0.09 23.34 7.27
C THR A 14 -1.17 23.38 8.12
N PRO A 15 -1.51 24.50 8.81
CA PRO A 15 -2.73 24.60 9.61
C PRO A 15 -4.03 24.32 8.84
N ASP A 16 -4.05 24.57 7.53
CA ASP A 16 -5.14 24.28 6.58
C ASP A 16 -4.89 22.99 5.77
N GLY A 17 -4.20 22.02 6.39
CA GLY A 17 -3.56 20.91 5.70
C GLY A 17 -4.46 19.84 5.08
N TYR A 18 -5.74 19.78 5.47
CA TYR A 18 -6.70 18.81 4.97
C TYR A 18 -7.63 19.42 3.92
N CYS A 19 -8.08 18.62 2.96
CA CYS A 19 -9.06 19.03 1.96
C CYS A 19 -10.52 19.01 2.44
N GLY A 20 -10.75 18.74 3.72
CA GLY A 20 -12.07 18.57 4.35
C GLY A 20 -11.91 18.24 5.84
N ASP A 21 -12.98 17.80 6.48
CA ASP A 21 -12.96 17.43 7.90
C ASP A 21 -12.04 16.22 8.17
N GLU A 22 -11.39 16.25 9.33
CA GLU A 22 -10.44 15.21 9.75
C GLU A 22 -11.14 13.90 10.14
N ASP A 23 -12.41 14.00 10.57
CA ASP A 23 -13.30 12.89 10.92
C ASP A 23 -12.71 11.88 11.91
N ASN A 24 -12.26 12.40 13.05
CA ASN A 24 -11.88 11.62 14.25
C ASN A 24 -10.79 10.57 13.98
N GLY A 25 -9.84 10.87 13.10
CA GLY A 25 -8.76 9.97 12.70
C GLY A 25 -9.00 9.23 11.39
N GLN A 26 -10.21 9.24 10.82
CA GLN A 26 -10.50 8.51 9.58
C GLN A 26 -9.70 9.07 8.39
N THR A 27 -9.76 10.38 8.16
CA THR A 27 -9.05 11.04 7.05
C THR A 27 -7.54 10.93 7.25
N SER A 28 -7.05 11.03 8.49
CA SER A 28 -5.63 10.84 8.82
C SER A 28 -5.16 9.39 8.60
N ALA A 29 -5.93 8.40 9.06
CA ALA A 29 -5.60 6.98 8.89
C ALA A 29 -5.58 6.58 7.41
N TRP A 30 -6.44 7.19 6.59
CA TRP A 30 -6.39 7.01 5.13
C TRP A 30 -5.01 7.38 4.57
N TYR A 31 -4.45 8.51 4.99
CA TYR A 31 -3.13 8.93 4.55
C TYR A 31 -2.04 7.95 5.01
N VAL A 32 -2.08 7.53 6.28
CA VAL A 32 -1.11 6.57 6.85
C VAL A 32 -1.09 5.26 6.06
N PHE A 33 -2.25 4.63 5.85
CA PHE A 33 -2.34 3.38 5.08
C PHE A 33 -1.92 3.57 3.61
N SER A 34 -2.42 4.63 2.97
CA SER A 34 -2.07 4.93 1.58
C SER A 34 -0.58 5.18 1.40
N ALA A 35 0.09 5.83 2.36
CA ALA A 35 1.52 6.09 2.35
C ALA A 35 2.36 4.82 2.56
N LEU A 36 1.86 3.85 3.36
CA LEU A 36 2.43 2.49 3.44
C LEU A 36 2.30 1.74 2.11
N GLY A 37 1.28 2.09 1.30
CA GLY A 37 1.05 1.53 -0.02
C GLY A 37 -0.01 0.44 -0.08
N PHE A 38 -0.85 0.29 0.95
CA PHE A 38 -1.99 -0.64 0.96
C PHE A 38 -3.11 -0.17 1.89
N TYR A 39 -4.35 -0.58 1.65
CA TYR A 39 -5.52 -0.08 2.39
C TYR A 39 -6.56 -1.19 2.68
N PRO A 40 -7.18 -1.22 3.86
CA PRO A 40 -8.22 -2.21 4.21
C PRO A 40 -9.58 -1.84 3.59
N VAL A 41 -9.76 -2.13 2.29
CA VAL A 41 -11.00 -1.79 1.55
C VAL A 41 -12.24 -2.47 2.12
N THR A 42 -12.11 -3.74 2.53
CA THR A 42 -13.19 -4.52 3.12
C THR A 42 -12.76 -4.94 4.52
N PRO A 43 -13.05 -4.14 5.56
CA PRO A 43 -12.74 -4.50 6.94
C PRO A 43 -13.31 -5.88 7.30
N ALA A 44 -12.64 -6.57 8.24
CA ALA A 44 -12.88 -7.97 8.63
C ALA A 44 -12.50 -9.05 7.59
N VAL A 45 -12.16 -8.68 6.34
CA VAL A 45 -11.49 -9.60 5.40
C VAL A 45 -9.98 -9.58 5.66
N ASP A 46 -9.33 -10.74 5.53
CA ASP A 46 -7.87 -10.93 5.68
C ASP A 46 -7.07 -10.32 4.50
N GLN A 47 -7.43 -9.10 4.04
CA GLN A 47 -6.83 -8.47 2.87
C GLN A 47 -6.69 -6.94 3.02
N TYR A 48 -5.48 -6.46 2.74
CA TYR A 48 -5.20 -5.06 2.45
C TYR A 48 -4.96 -4.91 0.95
N VAL A 49 -5.77 -4.10 0.26
CA VAL A 49 -5.66 -3.88 -1.19
C VAL A 49 -4.45 -2.99 -1.49
N MET A 50 -3.68 -3.35 -2.49
CA MET A 50 -2.47 -2.63 -2.89
C MET A 50 -2.78 -1.27 -3.52
N GLY A 51 -2.07 -0.25 -3.04
CA GLY A 51 -1.91 1.06 -3.67
C GLY A 51 -0.49 1.20 -4.23
N ALA A 52 0.17 2.31 -3.90
CA ALA A 52 1.59 2.52 -4.17
C ALA A 52 2.24 3.26 -2.98
N PRO A 53 3.40 2.81 -2.48
CA PRO A 53 4.04 3.42 -1.32
C PRO A 53 4.46 4.87 -1.60
N LEU A 54 4.51 5.71 -0.56
CA LEU A 54 5.00 7.09 -0.64
C LEU A 54 6.50 7.19 -0.32
N PHE A 55 7.00 6.37 0.60
CA PHE A 55 8.39 6.45 1.06
C PHE A 55 9.30 5.42 0.39
N LYS A 56 10.61 5.70 0.38
CA LYS A 56 11.64 4.75 -0.08
C LYS A 56 11.80 3.55 0.84
N LYS A 57 11.55 3.73 2.13
CA LYS A 57 11.58 2.66 3.13
C LYS A 57 10.66 2.99 4.28
N VAL A 58 9.86 2.02 4.71
CA VAL A 58 9.09 2.10 5.96
C VAL A 58 9.32 0.84 6.77
N THR A 59 9.33 0.96 8.09
CA THR A 59 9.33 -0.18 9.01
C THR A 59 8.21 0.00 10.01
N VAL A 60 7.26 -0.94 10.03
CA VAL A 60 6.19 -1.00 11.02
C VAL A 60 6.60 -2.01 12.08
N ASN A 61 6.66 -1.59 13.34
CA ASN A 61 6.89 -2.46 14.48
C ASN A 61 5.54 -2.94 15.00
N LEU A 62 5.34 -4.25 15.07
CA LEU A 62 4.10 -4.85 15.52
C LEU A 62 4.16 -5.12 17.03
N GLU A 63 3.00 -5.16 17.68
CA GLU A 63 2.88 -5.43 19.11
C GLU A 63 3.45 -6.80 19.51
N ASN A 64 3.40 -7.79 18.61
CA ASN A 64 3.99 -9.11 18.83
C ASN A 64 5.53 -9.15 18.65
N GLY A 65 6.18 -8.01 18.47
CA GLY A 65 7.63 -7.90 18.29
C GLY A 65 8.12 -8.14 16.85
N ASN A 66 7.26 -8.62 15.94
CA ASN A 66 7.60 -8.77 14.53
C ASN A 66 7.63 -7.41 13.81
N LYS A 67 8.22 -7.39 12.60
CA LYS A 67 8.34 -6.18 11.78
C LYS A 67 7.84 -6.39 10.38
N ILE A 68 7.18 -5.36 9.84
CA ILE A 68 6.90 -5.24 8.41
C ILE A 68 7.87 -4.21 7.85
N VAL A 69 8.74 -4.63 6.93
CA VAL A 69 9.72 -3.78 6.26
C VAL A 69 9.32 -3.64 4.80
N ILE A 70 8.96 -2.42 4.40
CA ILE A 70 8.59 -2.06 3.03
C ILE A 70 9.79 -1.33 2.43
N ASN A 71 10.37 -1.86 1.36
CA ASN A 71 11.51 -1.29 0.65
C ASN A 71 11.11 -0.95 -0.79
N ALA A 72 11.18 0.33 -1.15
CA ALA A 72 10.92 0.86 -2.48
C ALA A 72 12.02 1.89 -2.84
N PRO A 73 13.30 1.48 -2.97
CA PRO A 73 14.44 2.41 -3.01
C PRO A 73 14.39 3.41 -4.18
N LYS A 74 13.76 3.02 -5.29
CA LYS A 74 13.56 3.86 -6.47
C LYS A 74 12.34 4.78 -6.40
N ASN A 75 11.57 4.77 -5.30
CA ASN A 75 10.41 5.65 -5.13
C ASN A 75 10.80 7.13 -5.23
N SER A 76 10.05 7.87 -6.04
CA SER A 76 10.18 9.30 -6.29
C SER A 76 8.84 9.86 -6.80
N ASP A 77 8.78 11.17 -7.02
CA ASP A 77 7.60 11.84 -7.59
C ASP A 77 7.27 11.31 -9.00
N ASP A 78 8.31 10.94 -9.76
CA ASP A 78 8.17 10.31 -11.08
C ASP A 78 7.86 8.81 -10.98
N ASN A 79 8.63 8.09 -10.16
CA ASN A 79 8.56 6.63 -10.03
C ASN A 79 7.42 6.21 -9.10
N LYS A 80 6.18 6.38 -9.59
CA LYS A 80 4.95 6.18 -8.81
C LYS A 80 4.15 4.93 -9.14
N TYR A 81 4.66 4.09 -10.04
CA TYR A 81 4.05 2.81 -10.41
C TYR A 81 4.84 1.64 -9.84
N ILE A 82 4.14 0.58 -9.46
CA ILE A 82 4.75 -0.67 -9.04
C ILE A 82 5.04 -1.50 -10.30
N GLU A 83 6.32 -1.71 -10.60
CA GLU A 83 6.77 -2.58 -11.68
C GLU A 83 6.67 -4.05 -11.28
N SER A 84 7.20 -4.39 -10.10
CA SER A 84 7.14 -5.75 -9.56
C SER A 84 7.27 -5.74 -8.04
N MET A 85 6.90 -6.86 -7.40
CA MET A 85 7.02 -7.02 -5.95
C MET A 85 7.57 -8.38 -5.57
N LYS A 86 8.30 -8.41 -4.45
CA LYS A 86 8.68 -9.63 -3.74
C LYS A 86 8.29 -9.53 -2.27
N VAL A 87 7.58 -10.53 -1.78
CA VAL A 87 7.25 -10.67 -0.35
C VAL A 87 8.07 -11.83 0.20
N ASN A 88 8.89 -11.55 1.22
CA ASN A 88 9.79 -12.53 1.83
C ASN A 88 10.67 -13.27 0.78
N GLY A 89 11.15 -12.52 -0.22
CA GLY A 89 12.02 -13.02 -1.29
C GLY A 89 11.30 -13.70 -2.46
N LYS A 90 10.01 -14.02 -2.33
CA LYS A 90 9.21 -14.69 -3.37
C LYS A 90 8.50 -13.66 -4.25
N SER A 91 8.44 -13.92 -5.56
CA SER A 91 7.67 -13.09 -6.49
C SER A 91 6.21 -13.00 -6.05
N TYR A 92 5.63 -11.80 -6.13
CA TYR A 92 4.30 -11.52 -5.64
C TYR A 92 3.53 -10.64 -6.63
N ASP A 93 2.53 -11.21 -7.28
CA ASP A 93 1.76 -10.54 -8.34
C ASP A 93 0.32 -10.20 -7.94
N LYS A 94 -0.06 -10.45 -6.69
CA LYS A 94 -1.42 -10.15 -6.19
C LYS A 94 -1.59 -8.65 -5.89
N ASN A 95 -2.82 -8.16 -6.02
CA ASN A 95 -3.20 -6.79 -5.68
C ASN A 95 -3.69 -6.63 -4.24
N TYR A 96 -3.33 -7.55 -3.36
CA TYR A 96 -3.63 -7.46 -1.94
C TYR A 96 -2.52 -8.12 -1.12
N LEU A 97 -2.39 -7.76 0.15
CA LEU A 97 -1.56 -8.42 1.15
C LEU A 97 -2.47 -9.03 2.21
N LYS A 98 -2.13 -10.20 2.74
CA LYS A 98 -2.93 -10.84 3.80
C LYS A 98 -2.49 -10.39 5.18
N HIS A 99 -3.45 -10.04 6.05
CA HIS A 99 -3.15 -9.68 7.43
C HIS A 99 -2.44 -10.81 8.16
N SER A 100 -2.92 -12.05 8.00
CA SER A 100 -2.35 -13.28 8.56
C SER A 100 -0.88 -13.51 8.18
N GLU A 101 -0.43 -13.01 7.02
CA GLU A 101 0.97 -13.07 6.60
C GLU A 101 1.78 -11.88 7.12
N LEU A 102 1.18 -10.68 7.17
CA LEU A 102 1.85 -9.49 7.69
C LEU A 102 2.19 -9.59 9.18
N ILE A 103 1.30 -10.17 10.00
CA ILE A 103 1.52 -10.28 11.45
C ILE A 103 2.68 -11.22 11.82
N LYS A 104 3.07 -12.12 10.92
CA LYS A 104 4.26 -12.99 11.06
C LYS A 104 5.57 -12.23 10.82
N GLY A 105 5.48 -10.95 10.44
CA GLY A 105 6.58 -10.18 9.90
C GLY A 105 6.72 -10.38 8.39
N ALA A 106 7.04 -9.30 7.69
CA ALA A 106 7.15 -9.34 6.23
C ALA A 106 8.24 -8.40 5.73
N LYS A 107 9.03 -8.85 4.75
CA LYS A 107 9.91 -8.01 3.95
C LYS A 107 9.32 -7.87 2.56
N ILE A 108 8.76 -6.70 2.27
CA ILE A 108 8.11 -6.35 1.02
C ILE A 108 9.08 -5.48 0.23
N ASN A 109 9.58 -6.00 -0.89
CA ASN A 109 10.47 -5.25 -1.79
C ASN A 109 9.69 -4.92 -3.05
N ILE A 110 9.67 -3.64 -3.40
CA ILE A 110 8.85 -3.07 -4.46
C ILE A 110 9.80 -2.39 -5.44
N GLU A 111 9.78 -2.84 -6.69
CA GLU A 111 10.43 -2.12 -7.78
C GLU A 111 9.48 -1.04 -8.28
N MET A 112 9.93 0.22 -8.23
CA MET A 112 9.16 1.37 -8.67
C MET A 112 9.57 1.79 -10.08
N SER A 113 8.61 2.29 -10.86
CA SER A 113 8.78 2.76 -12.24
C SER A 113 8.00 4.05 -12.50
N ASP A 114 8.45 4.84 -13.47
CA ASP A 114 7.79 6.04 -13.99
C ASP A 114 6.63 5.71 -14.95
N SER A 115 6.56 4.45 -15.37
CA SER A 115 5.60 3.94 -16.36
C SER A 115 4.89 2.69 -15.81
N PRO A 116 3.60 2.50 -16.15
CA PRO A 116 2.83 1.39 -15.62
C PRO A 116 3.22 0.06 -16.28
N ASN A 117 3.50 -0.97 -15.47
CA ASN A 117 3.47 -2.35 -15.93
C ASN A 117 2.01 -2.79 -16.14
N LYS A 118 1.58 -2.90 -17.40
CA LYS A 118 0.20 -3.28 -17.76
C LYS A 118 -0.10 -4.78 -17.62
N ASN A 119 0.91 -5.60 -17.33
CA ASN A 119 0.74 -7.06 -17.19
C ASN A 119 0.61 -7.49 -15.73
N ARG A 120 1.23 -6.76 -14.79
CA ARG A 120 1.22 -7.05 -13.35
C ARG A 120 -0.20 -7.02 -12.78
N GLY A 121 -0.57 -8.03 -12.00
CA GLY A 121 -1.82 -8.05 -11.23
C GLY A 121 -3.10 -8.04 -12.07
N THR A 122 -3.04 -8.51 -13.31
CA THR A 122 -4.19 -8.53 -14.24
C THR A 122 -4.93 -9.87 -14.28
N LYS A 123 -4.32 -10.93 -13.73
CA LYS A 123 -4.93 -12.26 -13.68
C LYS A 123 -6.00 -12.33 -12.59
N LYS A 124 -7.01 -13.18 -12.81
CA LYS A 124 -8.14 -13.33 -11.88
C LYS A 124 -7.72 -13.69 -10.45
N ASP A 125 -6.66 -14.48 -10.28
CA ASP A 125 -6.12 -14.88 -8.97
C ASP A 125 -5.33 -13.76 -8.25
N ALA A 126 -5.06 -12.66 -8.94
CA ALA A 126 -4.48 -11.44 -8.36
C ALA A 126 -5.53 -10.48 -7.80
N PHE A 127 -6.81 -10.66 -8.15
CA PHE A 127 -7.88 -9.78 -7.69
C PHE A 127 -8.16 -9.98 -6.19
N PRO A 128 -8.51 -8.91 -5.46
CA PRO A 128 -8.93 -9.04 -4.07
C PRO A 128 -10.29 -9.72 -3.95
N TYR A 129 -10.67 -10.02 -2.72
CA TYR A 129 -11.93 -10.63 -2.36
C TYR A 129 -13.13 -9.89 -2.96
N SER A 130 -14.15 -10.65 -3.34
CA SER A 130 -15.48 -10.17 -3.68
C SER A 130 -16.47 -11.28 -3.35
N PHE A 131 -17.58 -10.96 -2.69
CA PHE A 131 -18.52 -11.97 -2.19
C PHE A 131 -19.09 -12.86 -3.31
N SER A 132 -19.29 -12.32 -4.52
CA SER A 132 -19.78 -13.11 -5.67
C SER A 132 -18.83 -14.21 -6.17
N ASN A 133 -17.59 -14.26 -5.68
CA ASN A 133 -16.58 -15.26 -6.05
C ASN A 133 -16.24 -16.22 -4.88
N GLU A 134 -16.99 -16.16 -3.77
CA GLU A 134 -16.81 -17.05 -2.61
C GLU A 134 -17.42 -18.44 -2.83
#